data_AF-F7ZHZ5-F1
#
_entry.id   AF-F7ZHZ5-F1
#
_cell.length_a   1.000
_cell.length_b   1.000
_cell.length_c   1.000
_cell.angle_alpha   90.00
_cell.angle_beta   90.00
_cell.angle_gamma   90.00
#
_symmetry.space_group_name_H-M   'P 1'
#
loop_
_entity.id
_entity.type
_entity.pdbx_description
1 polymer ?
#
loop_
_entity_poly.entity_id
_entity_poly.type
_entity_poly.pdbx_seq_one_letter_code
_entity_poly.pdbx_strand_id
1 'polypeptide(L)'
;MHKNTLTGLLFATTLLGASAATAQQAELTIESWRNDDLAIWQDKIIPAFEAQYPDIKVRFTPSAPAEYNAVLNSKLDAGSAGDIITCRPFDASLALFEAGRLADLSDLEGMSNFSDVAKSGWSTDDGSATYCVPMASVIHGFIYNKDAFEEVGVAVPQTEDQFFAVLEAFKEDGNYIPMAMGTNDQWEAATMGYNNIGPNYWKGEEGRTALIAGDQKLTDEGWVAPFRQLAKWGGYLGDGFEAQTYPDSQNIFTLGRAAIYPAGSWEISGFNALADFEMGAFNPPVQNAGDTCYISDHTDIGIGMNAATENPEAAMTFLTWVASSEFSNIFANSLPGFFPLSKADVTLEDPLAQEFISWRGKCESSIRSTYQILSRGTPNLENETWNASVAVIKGDESPEDAGQRLQGGLAKWYAPQQ
;
A
#
# COMPACT_ATOMS: atom_id res chain seq x y z
N MET A 1 27.23 -38.35 85.61
CA MET A 1 27.00 -39.10 84.35
C MET A 1 25.55 -38.88 83.92
N HIS A 2 25.30 -38.78 82.61
CA HIS A 2 24.02 -38.50 81.89
C HIS A 2 23.79 -36.98 81.68
N LYS A 3 24.15 -36.35 80.55
CA LYS A 3 23.74 -36.43 79.12
C LYS A 3 22.27 -36.02 78.84
N ASN A 4 22.16 -34.96 78.02
CA ASN A 4 21.14 -34.63 77.00
C ASN A 4 19.73 -34.30 77.53
N THR A 5 18.94 -33.36 76.99
CA THR A 5 18.82 -32.89 75.60
C THR A 5 18.01 -31.57 75.61
N LEU A 6 18.41 -30.56 74.84
CA LEU A 6 17.54 -29.45 74.45
C LEU A 6 16.58 -29.93 73.36
N THR A 7 15.30 -29.61 73.47
CA THR A 7 14.34 -29.72 72.37
C THR A 7 13.55 -28.41 72.31
N GLY A 8 13.92 -27.55 71.36
CA GLY A 8 13.17 -26.35 71.02
C GLY A 8 11.99 -26.70 70.14
N LEU A 9 10.80 -26.19 70.46
CA LEU A 9 9.66 -26.15 69.56
C LEU A 9 9.74 -24.84 68.76
N LEU A 10 10.11 -24.93 67.49
CA LEU A 10 9.84 -23.90 66.49
C LEU A 10 8.45 -24.19 65.90
N PHE A 11 7.50 -23.29 66.15
CA PHE A 11 6.25 -23.24 65.40
C PHE A 11 6.56 -22.71 64.00
N ALA A 12 6.45 -23.57 62.99
CA ALA A 12 6.52 -23.20 61.58
C ALA A 12 5.19 -22.57 61.15
N THR A 13 5.20 -21.27 60.90
CA THR A 13 4.13 -20.56 60.17
C THR A 13 4.30 -20.84 58.68
N THR A 14 3.49 -21.73 58.13
CA THR A 14 3.35 -21.93 56.69
C THR A 14 2.58 -20.74 56.11
N LEU A 15 3.30 -19.72 55.62
CA LEU A 15 2.75 -18.79 54.64
C LEU A 15 2.59 -19.54 53.32
N LEU A 16 1.34 -19.88 52.96
CA LEU A 16 1.00 -20.15 51.57
C LEU A 16 1.18 -18.84 50.79
N GLY A 17 2.39 -18.63 50.26
CA GLY A 17 2.60 -17.68 49.17
C GLY A 17 1.90 -18.24 47.94
N ALA A 18 0.71 -17.72 47.64
CA ALA A 18 0.16 -17.80 46.31
C ALA A 18 1.08 -16.98 45.40
N SER A 19 2.01 -17.66 44.75
CA SER A 19 2.69 -17.12 43.58
C SER A 19 1.61 -16.93 42.52
N ALA A 20 1.04 -15.72 42.46
CA ALA A 20 0.42 -15.27 41.23
C ALA A 20 1.54 -15.31 40.18
N ALA A 21 1.54 -16.35 39.35
CA ALA A 21 2.30 -16.33 38.12
C ALA A 21 1.74 -15.13 37.34
N THR A 22 2.44 -14.00 37.39
CA THR A 22 2.23 -12.93 36.42
C THR A 22 2.42 -13.58 35.07
N ALA A 23 1.33 -13.73 34.31
CA ALA A 23 1.40 -14.16 32.92
C ALA A 23 2.46 -13.29 32.25
N GLN A 24 3.42 -13.93 31.58
CA GLN A 24 4.49 -13.21 30.92
C GLN A 24 3.84 -12.36 29.82
N GLN A 25 4.01 -11.04 29.92
CA GLN A 25 3.49 -10.09 28.94
C GLN A 25 4.06 -10.45 27.56
N ALA A 26 3.19 -10.75 26.60
CA ALA A 26 3.60 -11.05 25.24
C ALA A 26 3.94 -9.74 24.53
N GLU A 27 5.04 -9.71 23.78
CA GLU A 27 5.42 -8.55 22.96
C GLU A 27 5.39 -8.96 21.49
N LEU A 28 4.53 -8.32 20.71
CA LEU A 28 4.40 -8.49 19.27
C LEU A 28 5.12 -7.36 18.53
N THR A 29 5.85 -7.70 17.49
CA THR A 29 6.45 -6.73 16.55
C THR A 29 5.79 -6.86 15.17
N ILE A 30 5.30 -5.75 14.63
CA ILE A 30 4.73 -5.62 13.29
C ILE A 30 5.78 -5.08 12.34
N GLU A 31 6.20 -5.90 11.37
CA GLU A 31 7.04 -5.48 10.24
C GLU A 31 6.16 -4.82 9.18
N SER A 32 6.51 -3.60 8.73
CA SER A 32 5.71 -2.86 7.74
C SER A 32 6.55 -2.00 6.79
N TRP A 33 5.94 -1.57 5.69
CA TRP A 33 6.48 -0.55 4.79
C TRP A 33 5.90 0.85 5.03
N ARG A 34 4.94 0.99 5.94
CA ARG A 34 4.18 2.22 6.16
C ARG A 34 4.85 3.14 7.19
N ASN A 35 5.96 3.77 6.81
CA ASN A 35 6.65 4.75 7.66
C ASN A 35 5.73 5.89 8.08
N ASP A 36 4.91 6.40 7.15
CA ASP A 36 4.06 7.58 7.37
C ASP A 36 2.97 7.31 8.42
N ASP A 37 2.59 6.04 8.61
CA ASP A 37 1.52 5.65 9.52
C ASP A 37 2.03 5.40 10.95
N LEU A 38 3.34 5.48 11.20
CA LEU A 38 3.96 5.13 12.49
C LEU A 38 3.30 5.84 13.67
N ALA A 39 3.10 7.15 13.57
CA ALA A 39 2.48 7.95 14.63
C ALA A 39 1.02 7.51 14.86
N ILE A 40 0.25 7.27 13.80
CA ILE A 40 -1.15 6.84 13.92
C ILE A 40 -1.26 5.43 14.51
N TRP A 41 -0.36 4.52 14.12
CA TRP A 41 -0.27 3.20 14.74
C TRP A 41 0.02 3.30 16.25
N GLN A 42 0.98 4.13 16.65
CA GLN A 42 1.39 4.30 18.05
C GLN A 42 0.35 5.04 18.90
N ASP A 43 -0.31 6.05 18.35
CA ASP A 43 -1.17 6.97 19.12
C ASP A 43 -2.64 6.59 19.10
N LYS A 44 -3.09 5.80 18.10
CA LYS A 44 -4.51 5.48 17.90
C LYS A 44 -4.79 3.98 17.82
N ILE A 45 -4.13 3.28 16.90
CA ILE A 45 -4.49 1.89 16.56
C ILE A 45 -4.02 0.92 17.65
N ILE A 46 -2.74 0.94 18.01
CA ILE A 46 -2.17 0.06 19.05
C ILE A 46 -2.84 0.30 20.41
N PRO A 47 -3.03 1.55 20.88
CA PRO A 47 -3.71 1.80 22.14
C PRO A 47 -5.14 1.23 22.20
N ALA A 48 -5.88 1.24 21.08
CA ALA A 48 -7.22 0.67 21.03
C ALA A 48 -7.21 -0.85 21.24
N PHE A 49 -6.23 -1.55 20.65
CA PHE A 49 -6.02 -2.98 20.89
C PHE A 49 -5.57 -3.25 22.33
N GLU A 50 -4.52 -2.57 22.81
CA GLU A 50 -3.94 -2.82 24.14
C GLU A 50 -4.91 -2.50 25.29
N ALA A 51 -5.89 -1.63 25.07
CA ALA A 51 -6.96 -1.38 26.03
C ALA A 51 -7.86 -2.61 26.27
N GLN A 52 -8.05 -3.44 25.24
CA GLN A 52 -8.82 -4.69 25.33
C GLN A 52 -7.96 -5.89 25.74
N TYR A 53 -6.67 -5.86 25.38
CA TYR A 53 -5.71 -6.93 25.61
C TYR A 53 -4.46 -6.42 26.35
N PRO A 54 -4.56 -6.05 27.64
CA PRO A 54 -3.48 -5.37 28.37
C PRO A 54 -2.21 -6.22 28.54
N ASP A 55 -2.32 -7.54 28.42
CA ASP A 55 -1.22 -8.50 28.54
C ASP A 55 -0.45 -8.71 27.22
N ILE A 56 -0.91 -8.10 26.12
CA ILE A 56 -0.24 -8.12 24.82
C ILE A 56 0.23 -6.70 24.50
N LYS A 57 1.54 -6.54 24.28
CA LYS A 57 2.14 -5.28 23.84
C LYS A 57 2.52 -5.35 22.38
N VAL A 58 2.25 -4.29 21.64
CA VAL A 58 2.48 -4.26 20.19
C VAL A 58 3.44 -3.13 19.85
N ARG A 59 4.43 -3.43 19.00
CA ARG A 59 5.34 -2.44 18.42
C ARG A 59 5.17 -2.44 16.91
N PHE A 60 5.04 -1.26 16.33
CA PHE A 60 5.05 -1.07 14.89
C PHE A 60 6.46 -0.65 14.43
N THR A 61 7.11 -1.45 13.60
CA THR A 61 8.49 -1.23 13.15
C THR A 61 8.56 -1.17 11.62
N PRO A 62 8.28 0.01 11.04
CA PRO A 62 8.28 0.15 9.60
C PRO A 62 9.70 0.36 9.05
N SER A 63 9.84 0.09 7.76
CA SER A 63 11.00 0.43 6.92
C SER A 63 10.53 1.11 5.64
N ALA A 64 11.45 1.72 4.88
CA ALA A 64 11.08 2.40 3.65
C ALA A 64 10.41 1.45 2.64
N PRO A 65 9.38 1.90 1.88
CA PRO A 65 8.66 1.06 0.94
C PRO A 65 9.53 0.30 -0.07
N ALA A 66 10.54 0.96 -0.62
CA ALA A 66 11.49 0.37 -1.57
C ALA A 66 12.40 -0.69 -0.92
N GLU A 67 12.65 -0.60 0.38
CA GLU A 67 13.55 -1.48 1.13
C GLU A 67 12.84 -2.66 1.79
N TYR A 68 11.53 -2.52 2.04
CA TYR A 68 10.76 -3.44 2.90
C TYR A 68 10.95 -4.92 2.58
N ASN A 69 10.81 -5.31 1.31
CA ASN A 69 10.90 -6.73 0.93
C ASN A 69 12.29 -7.30 1.21
N ALA A 70 13.35 -6.54 0.94
CA ALA A 70 14.72 -6.96 1.18
C ALA A 70 15.05 -7.05 2.67
N VAL A 71 14.61 -6.05 3.46
CA VAL A 71 14.77 -6.02 4.92
C VAL A 71 14.01 -7.18 5.57
N LEU A 72 12.74 -7.38 5.22
CA LEU A 72 11.91 -8.46 5.74
C LEU A 72 12.52 -9.83 5.43
N ASN A 73 12.90 -10.09 4.17
CA ASN A 73 13.51 -11.36 3.78
C ASN A 73 14.80 -11.64 4.54
N SER A 74 15.66 -10.62 4.70
CA SER A 74 16.89 -10.76 5.48
C SER A 74 16.61 -11.11 6.95
N LYS A 75 15.60 -10.49 7.56
CA LYS A 75 15.19 -10.81 8.93
C LYS A 75 14.57 -12.22 9.04
N LEU A 76 13.76 -12.64 8.07
CA LEU A 76 13.17 -13.99 8.04
C LEU A 76 14.24 -15.07 7.88
N ASP A 77 15.26 -14.83 7.06
CA ASP A 77 16.39 -15.74 6.88
C ASP A 77 17.28 -15.80 8.13
N ALA A 78 17.48 -14.67 8.81
CA ALA A 78 18.23 -14.58 10.06
C ALA A 78 17.45 -15.09 11.29
N GLY A 79 16.15 -15.35 11.17
CA GLY A 79 15.27 -15.71 12.30
C GLY A 79 15.02 -14.55 13.27
N SER A 80 15.15 -13.30 12.81
CA SER A 80 14.98 -12.09 13.62
C SER A 80 13.80 -11.21 13.19
N ALA A 81 12.95 -11.69 12.28
CA ALA A 81 11.73 -11.00 11.87
C ALA A 81 10.71 -10.96 13.01
N GLY A 82 9.92 -9.88 13.06
CA GLY A 82 8.80 -9.74 13.99
C GLY A 82 7.73 -10.83 13.85
N ASP A 83 6.76 -10.78 14.77
CA ASP A 83 5.67 -11.75 14.90
C ASP A 83 4.59 -11.59 13.83
N ILE A 84 4.39 -10.35 13.39
CA ILE A 84 3.34 -9.97 12.46
C ILE A 84 3.97 -9.31 11.23
N ILE A 85 3.55 -9.75 10.05
CA ILE A 85 4.09 -9.31 8.77
C ILE A 85 2.99 -8.55 8.02
N THR A 86 3.27 -7.30 7.64
CA THR A 86 2.40 -6.60 6.67
C THR A 86 2.59 -7.25 5.30
N CYS A 87 1.52 -7.72 4.70
CA CYS A 87 1.54 -8.50 3.48
C CYS A 87 1.20 -7.64 2.27
N ARG A 88 2.12 -7.59 1.30
CA ARG A 88 1.80 -7.09 -0.04
C ARG A 88 0.85 -8.09 -0.72
N PRO A 89 -0.09 -7.62 -1.54
CA PRO A 89 -1.04 -8.52 -2.19
C PRO A 89 -0.33 -9.36 -3.27
N PHE A 90 -0.96 -10.47 -3.63
CA PHE A 90 -0.64 -11.37 -4.72
C PHE A 90 0.76 -12.00 -4.57
N ASP A 91 1.63 -11.83 -5.57
CA ASP A 91 2.79 -12.70 -5.79
C ASP A 91 3.85 -12.59 -4.66
N ALA A 92 4.04 -11.40 -4.09
CA ALA A 92 5.10 -11.16 -3.11
C ALA A 92 4.85 -11.92 -1.80
N SER A 93 3.65 -11.81 -1.21
CA SER A 93 3.33 -12.56 0.01
C SER A 93 2.94 -14.01 -0.27
N LEU A 94 2.45 -14.34 -1.48
CA LEU A 94 2.30 -15.73 -1.90
C LEU A 94 3.63 -16.48 -1.83
N ALA A 95 4.71 -15.89 -2.36
CA ALA A 95 6.05 -16.48 -2.30
C ALA A 95 6.53 -16.70 -0.85
N LEU A 96 6.19 -15.79 0.08
CA LEU A 96 6.50 -15.96 1.50
C LEU A 96 5.71 -17.14 2.10
N PHE A 97 4.42 -17.26 1.77
CA PHE A 97 3.59 -18.36 2.23
C PHE A 97 4.08 -19.71 1.70
N GLU A 98 4.37 -19.81 0.40
CA GLU A 98 4.91 -21.03 -0.23
C GLU A 98 6.27 -21.44 0.35
N ALA A 99 7.08 -20.47 0.78
CA ALA A 99 8.33 -20.70 1.49
C ALA A 99 8.15 -21.06 2.98
N GLY A 100 6.91 -21.20 3.46
CA GLY A 100 6.58 -21.53 4.85
C GLY A 100 6.88 -20.41 5.84
N ARG A 101 6.96 -19.15 5.38
CA ARG A 101 7.25 -17.97 6.22
C ARG A 101 6.01 -17.34 6.83
N LEU A 102 4.84 -17.57 6.24
CA LEU A 102 3.54 -17.11 6.74
C LEU A 102 2.69 -18.30 7.19
N ALA A 103 1.93 -18.12 8.26
CA ALA A 103 0.96 -19.12 8.71
C ALA A 103 -0.28 -19.14 7.81
N ASP A 104 -0.94 -20.30 7.74
CA ASP A 104 -2.29 -20.40 7.18
C ASP A 104 -3.30 -19.81 8.17
N LEU A 105 -4.11 -18.86 7.70
CA LEU A 105 -5.12 -18.14 8.46
C LEU A 105 -6.54 -18.44 7.98
N SER A 106 -6.73 -19.48 7.15
CA SER A 106 -8.05 -19.81 6.57
C SER A 106 -9.13 -20.04 7.63
N ASP A 107 -8.75 -20.64 8.76
CA ASP A 107 -9.64 -20.94 9.89
C ASP A 107 -9.65 -19.84 10.97
N LEU A 108 -8.98 -18.70 10.74
CA LEU A 108 -8.97 -17.58 11.69
C LEU A 108 -10.38 -17.01 11.86
N GLU A 109 -10.78 -16.80 13.12
CA GLU A 109 -12.04 -16.13 13.44
C GLU A 109 -12.08 -14.73 12.83
N GLY A 110 -13.21 -14.39 12.19
CA GLY A 110 -13.40 -13.11 11.51
C GLY A 110 -13.15 -13.14 10.00
N MET A 111 -12.55 -14.19 9.43
CA MET A 111 -12.34 -14.29 7.97
C MET A 111 -13.64 -14.27 7.15
N SER A 112 -14.77 -14.66 7.75
CA SER A 112 -16.11 -14.53 7.15
C SER A 112 -16.56 -13.08 6.93
N ASN A 113 -15.92 -12.11 7.60
CA ASN A 113 -16.20 -10.69 7.43
C ASN A 113 -15.68 -10.15 6.09
N PHE A 114 -14.91 -10.93 5.33
CA PHE A 114 -14.38 -10.55 4.03
C PHE A 114 -15.08 -11.32 2.90
N SER A 115 -15.18 -10.69 1.73
CA SER A 115 -15.62 -11.39 0.51
C SER A 115 -14.47 -12.22 -0.08
N ASP A 116 -14.76 -13.13 -1.00
CA ASP A 116 -13.70 -13.89 -1.68
C ASP A 116 -12.80 -12.97 -2.53
N VAL A 117 -13.39 -11.94 -3.13
CA VAL A 117 -12.63 -10.89 -3.85
C VAL A 117 -11.69 -10.15 -2.91
N ALA A 118 -12.17 -9.75 -1.72
CA ALA A 118 -11.32 -9.08 -0.71
C ALA A 118 -10.17 -9.97 -0.22
N LYS A 119 -10.39 -11.28 -0.08
CA LYS A 119 -9.36 -12.25 0.33
C LYS A 119 -8.36 -12.59 -0.76
N SER A 120 -8.77 -12.51 -2.04
CA SER A 120 -8.00 -13.01 -3.19
C SER A 120 -6.57 -12.45 -3.30
N GLY A 121 -6.31 -11.27 -2.74
CA GLY A 121 -4.96 -10.70 -2.66
C GLY A 121 -4.02 -11.47 -1.74
N TRP A 122 -4.51 -12.33 -0.86
CA TRP A 122 -3.69 -13.07 0.11
C TRP A 122 -4.11 -14.54 0.22
N SER A 123 -4.65 -15.08 -0.87
CA SER A 123 -4.96 -16.49 -1.01
C SER A 123 -4.00 -17.16 -1.99
N THR A 124 -3.85 -18.48 -1.90
CA THR A 124 -3.16 -19.28 -2.91
C THR A 124 -3.91 -19.22 -4.24
N ASP A 125 -3.22 -19.48 -5.36
CA ASP A 125 -3.83 -19.44 -6.70
C ASP A 125 -5.01 -20.41 -6.85
N ASP A 126 -4.98 -21.55 -6.15
CA ASP A 126 -6.06 -22.52 -6.11
C ASP A 126 -7.14 -22.21 -5.07
N GLY A 127 -6.97 -21.13 -4.29
CA GLY A 127 -7.87 -20.70 -3.23
C GLY A 127 -7.90 -21.63 -2.01
N SER A 128 -6.99 -22.59 -1.90
CA SER A 128 -6.99 -23.59 -0.82
C SER A 128 -6.59 -23.02 0.54
N ALA A 129 -5.79 -21.95 0.58
CA ALA A 129 -5.37 -21.27 1.80
C ALA A 129 -5.44 -19.74 1.68
N THR A 130 -5.67 -19.06 2.80
CA THR A 130 -5.54 -17.61 2.94
C THR A 130 -4.56 -17.31 4.07
N TYR A 131 -3.52 -16.52 3.80
CA TYR A 131 -2.35 -16.41 4.66
C TYR A 131 -2.14 -15.01 5.27
N CYS A 132 -2.96 -14.04 4.89
CA CYS A 132 -3.03 -12.74 5.55
C CYS A 132 -4.49 -12.29 5.68
N VAL A 133 -4.81 -11.61 6.78
CA VAL A 133 -6.10 -10.95 6.99
C VAL A 133 -6.16 -9.71 6.10
N PRO A 134 -7.16 -9.57 5.20
CA PRO A 134 -7.33 -8.35 4.42
C PRO A 134 -7.53 -7.14 5.33
N MET A 135 -6.82 -6.04 5.06
CA MET A 135 -7.03 -4.79 5.78
C MET A 135 -7.69 -3.75 4.90
N ALA A 136 -7.01 -3.30 3.84
CA ALA A 136 -7.49 -2.20 3.04
C ALA A 136 -7.07 -2.23 1.57
N SER A 137 -7.88 -1.53 0.79
CA SER A 137 -7.60 -1.09 -0.57
C SER A 137 -7.32 0.41 -0.60
N VAL A 138 -6.64 0.85 -1.65
CA VAL A 138 -6.31 2.24 -1.92
C VAL A 138 -6.65 2.58 -3.36
N ILE A 139 -6.97 3.83 -3.63
CA ILE A 139 -7.36 4.30 -4.96
C ILE A 139 -6.31 5.30 -5.45
N HIS A 140 -5.83 5.10 -6.68
CA HIS A 140 -4.94 6.06 -7.33
C HIS A 140 -5.72 7.22 -7.98
N GLY A 141 -5.11 8.40 -7.98
CA GLY A 141 -5.64 9.58 -8.63
C GLY A 141 -4.66 10.74 -8.54
N PHE A 142 -5.18 11.95 -8.41
CA PHE A 142 -4.39 13.15 -8.20
C PHE A 142 -4.98 13.93 -7.03
N ILE A 143 -4.11 14.46 -6.17
CA ILE A 143 -4.47 15.46 -5.16
C ILE A 143 -3.93 16.81 -5.66
N TYR A 144 -4.70 17.88 -5.50
CA TYR A 144 -4.32 19.21 -5.95
C TYR A 144 -4.56 20.27 -4.87
N ASN A 145 -3.75 21.33 -4.96
CA ASN A 145 -3.91 22.54 -4.17
C ASN A 145 -5.02 23.41 -4.77
N LYS A 146 -6.18 23.50 -4.12
CA LYS A 146 -7.33 24.27 -4.60
C LYS A 146 -7.04 25.77 -4.66
N ASP A 147 -6.31 26.28 -3.68
CA ASP A 147 -5.96 27.70 -3.60
C ASP A 147 -5.08 28.08 -4.80
N ALA A 148 -4.12 27.22 -5.18
CA ALA A 148 -3.30 27.41 -6.38
C ALA A 148 -4.13 27.37 -7.68
N PHE A 149 -5.12 26.48 -7.76
CA PHE A 149 -6.04 26.41 -8.91
C PHE A 149 -6.90 27.67 -9.03
N GLU A 150 -7.39 28.20 -7.90
CA GLU A 150 -8.17 29.45 -7.86
C GLU A 150 -7.30 30.66 -8.23
N GLU A 151 -6.07 30.73 -7.72
CA GLU A 151 -5.14 31.83 -8.01
C GLU A 151 -4.76 31.91 -9.50
N VAL A 152 -4.43 30.77 -10.12
CA VAL A 152 -4.09 30.71 -11.55
C VAL A 152 -5.33 30.74 -12.44
N GLY A 153 -6.52 30.47 -11.89
CA GLY A 153 -7.80 30.54 -12.60
C GLY A 153 -8.05 29.35 -13.52
N VAL A 154 -7.59 28.16 -13.12
CA VAL A 154 -7.75 26.91 -13.88
C VAL A 154 -8.81 26.00 -13.26
N ALA A 155 -9.47 25.20 -14.10
CA ALA A 155 -10.46 24.23 -13.66
C ALA A 155 -9.84 22.84 -13.48
N VAL A 156 -10.48 22.00 -12.65
CA VAL A 156 -10.12 20.58 -12.51
C VAL A 156 -10.25 19.86 -13.86
N PRO A 157 -9.19 19.21 -14.37
CA PRO A 157 -9.20 18.60 -15.69
C PRO A 157 -9.98 17.29 -15.71
N GLN A 158 -10.76 17.08 -16.77
CA GLN A 158 -11.51 15.84 -17.01
C GLN A 158 -10.91 15.01 -18.15
N THR A 159 -10.18 15.66 -19.06
CA THR A 159 -9.51 14.99 -20.18
C THR A 159 -8.00 15.19 -20.14
N GLU A 160 -7.27 14.34 -20.84
CA GLU A 160 -5.81 14.44 -21.00
C GLU A 160 -5.39 15.82 -21.52
N ASP A 161 -6.06 16.33 -22.57
CA ASP A 161 -5.79 17.65 -23.11
C ASP A 161 -5.99 18.77 -22.08
N GLN A 162 -7.05 18.69 -21.27
CA GLN A 162 -7.29 19.65 -20.19
C GLN A 162 -6.23 19.54 -19.10
N PHE A 163 -5.79 18.32 -18.77
CA PHE A 163 -4.74 18.11 -17.78
C PHE A 163 -3.43 18.77 -18.20
N PHE A 164 -2.98 18.55 -19.44
CA PHE A 164 -1.78 19.23 -19.93
C PHE A 164 -1.95 20.74 -20.07
N ALA A 165 -3.15 21.23 -20.40
CA ALA A 165 -3.42 22.67 -20.40
C ALA A 165 -3.29 23.28 -18.98
N VAL A 166 -3.75 22.57 -17.95
CA VAL A 166 -3.55 22.97 -16.54
C VAL A 166 -2.07 22.97 -16.18
N LEU A 167 -1.33 21.91 -16.53
CA LEU A 167 0.10 21.83 -16.26
C LEU A 167 0.90 22.95 -16.95
N GLU A 168 0.55 23.28 -18.20
CA GLU A 168 1.17 24.38 -18.93
C GLU A 168 0.83 25.73 -18.30
N ALA A 169 -0.41 25.95 -17.85
CA ALA A 169 -0.78 27.19 -17.17
C ALA A 169 0.04 27.42 -15.88
N PHE A 170 0.27 26.38 -15.07
CA PHE A 170 1.15 26.49 -13.89
C PHE A 170 2.60 26.72 -14.27
N LYS A 171 3.07 26.10 -15.36
CA LYS A 171 4.42 26.30 -15.87
C LYS A 171 4.65 27.72 -16.37
N GLU A 172 3.67 28.31 -17.06
CA GLU A 172 3.69 29.68 -17.53
C GLU A 172 3.59 30.70 -16.38
N ASP A 173 2.78 30.40 -15.36
CA ASP A 173 2.66 31.21 -14.14
C ASP A 173 3.98 31.24 -13.35
N GLY A 174 4.60 30.08 -13.16
CA GLY A 174 5.93 29.94 -12.55
C GLY A 174 5.99 30.13 -11.03
N ASN A 175 4.87 30.36 -10.34
CA ASN A 175 4.85 30.44 -8.87
C ASN A 175 4.74 29.05 -8.21
N TYR A 176 4.15 28.08 -8.94
CA TYR A 176 3.99 26.71 -8.48
C TYR A 176 4.71 25.73 -9.40
N ILE A 177 5.29 24.68 -8.82
CA ILE A 177 5.70 23.51 -9.58
C ILE A 177 4.41 22.84 -10.10
N PRO A 178 4.25 22.58 -11.41
CA PRO A 178 3.01 22.00 -11.92
C PRO A 178 2.68 20.64 -11.26
N MET A 179 3.69 19.76 -11.14
CA MET A 179 3.56 18.49 -10.42
C MET A 179 4.73 18.19 -9.48
N ALA A 180 4.42 17.77 -8.26
CA ALA A 180 5.41 17.25 -7.31
C ALA A 180 5.48 15.72 -7.39
N MET A 181 6.52 15.18 -8.02
CA MET A 181 6.85 13.77 -8.01
C MET A 181 8.35 13.59 -8.25
N GLY A 182 8.99 12.78 -7.42
CA GLY A 182 10.37 12.36 -7.58
C GLY A 182 10.49 11.06 -8.36
N THR A 183 11.71 10.74 -8.79
CA THR A 183 12.00 9.46 -9.48
C THR A 183 13.15 8.69 -8.87
N ASN A 184 13.63 9.10 -7.68
CA ASN A 184 14.73 8.44 -7.00
C ASN A 184 14.35 7.05 -6.49
N ASP A 185 13.16 6.91 -5.89
CA ASP A 185 12.70 5.64 -5.29
C ASP A 185 11.97 4.73 -6.30
N GLN A 186 11.76 5.25 -7.52
CA GLN A 186 11.27 4.63 -8.75
C GLN A 186 9.81 4.14 -8.75
N TRP A 187 9.32 3.59 -7.63
CA TRP A 187 8.02 2.96 -7.55
C TRP A 187 6.86 3.93 -7.82
N GLU A 188 7.03 5.21 -7.49
CA GLU A 188 6.05 6.29 -7.66
C GLU A 188 5.73 6.48 -9.15
N ALA A 189 6.75 6.50 -9.99
CA ALA A 189 6.60 6.66 -11.43
C ALA A 189 5.73 5.56 -12.04
N ALA A 190 5.87 4.31 -11.57
CA ALA A 190 5.04 3.21 -12.04
C ALA A 190 3.67 3.13 -11.34
N THR A 191 3.59 3.44 -10.04
CA THR A 191 2.36 3.28 -9.26
C THR A 191 1.45 4.48 -9.44
N MET A 192 1.94 5.68 -9.14
CA MET A 192 1.21 6.96 -9.19
C MET A 192 1.25 7.61 -10.57
N GLY A 193 2.15 7.15 -11.46
CA GLY A 193 2.16 7.49 -12.88
C GLY A 193 1.49 6.42 -13.74
N TYR A 194 2.24 5.38 -14.14
CA TYR A 194 1.83 4.43 -15.17
C TYR A 194 0.53 3.68 -14.84
N ASN A 195 0.44 3.06 -13.65
CA ASN A 195 -0.75 2.33 -13.21
C ASN A 195 -1.91 3.24 -12.80
N ASN A 196 -1.63 4.52 -12.54
CA ASN A 196 -2.66 5.50 -12.22
C ASN A 196 -3.46 5.87 -13.48
N ILE A 197 -2.79 6.28 -14.56
CA ILE A 197 -3.46 6.71 -15.80
C ILE A 197 -3.74 5.55 -16.76
N GLY A 198 -2.95 4.49 -16.68
CA GLY A 198 -2.95 3.42 -17.66
C GLY A 198 -4.26 2.65 -17.84
N PRO A 199 -5.11 2.44 -16.81
CA PRO A 199 -6.43 1.81 -16.97
C PRO A 199 -7.30 2.46 -18.05
N ASN A 200 -7.18 3.77 -18.28
CA ASN A 200 -7.90 4.49 -19.35
C ASN A 200 -7.43 4.14 -20.78
N TYR A 201 -6.30 3.43 -20.92
CA TYR A 201 -5.74 3.03 -22.22
C TYR A 201 -5.95 1.56 -22.52
N TRP A 202 -5.76 0.69 -21.53
CA TRP A 202 -5.98 -0.76 -21.69
C TRP A 202 -7.38 -1.22 -21.28
N LYS A 203 -8.29 -0.31 -20.89
CA LYS A 203 -9.68 -0.60 -20.49
C LYS A 203 -9.80 -1.39 -19.18
N GLY A 204 -9.01 -0.99 -18.18
CA GLY A 204 -9.05 -1.56 -16.84
C GLY A 204 -8.85 -3.08 -16.81
N GLU A 205 -9.77 -3.78 -16.14
CA GLU A 205 -9.64 -5.21 -15.87
C GLU A 205 -9.70 -6.08 -17.14
N GLU A 206 -10.41 -5.65 -18.19
CA GLU A 206 -10.43 -6.33 -19.49
C GLU A 206 -9.01 -6.40 -20.08
N GLY A 207 -8.31 -5.28 -20.14
CA GLY A 207 -6.93 -5.24 -20.61
C GLY A 207 -5.98 -6.04 -19.73
N ARG A 208 -6.10 -5.87 -18.40
CA ARG A 208 -5.23 -6.58 -17.45
C ARG A 208 -5.34 -8.09 -17.60
N THR A 209 -6.57 -8.62 -17.65
CA THR A 209 -6.79 -10.06 -17.82
C THR A 209 -6.36 -10.55 -19.20
N ALA A 210 -6.56 -9.75 -20.25
CA ALA A 210 -6.06 -10.08 -21.59
C ALA A 210 -4.52 -10.13 -21.66
N LEU A 211 -3.82 -9.25 -20.93
CA LEU A 211 -2.35 -9.29 -20.81
C LEU A 211 -1.90 -10.56 -20.07
N ILE A 212 -2.57 -10.94 -18.98
CA ILE A 212 -2.29 -12.20 -18.27
C ILE A 212 -2.54 -13.40 -19.21
N ALA A 213 -3.62 -13.38 -19.99
CA ALA A 213 -3.96 -14.47 -20.90
C ALA A 213 -3.01 -14.60 -22.11
N GLY A 214 -2.19 -13.59 -22.41
CA GLY A 214 -1.37 -13.56 -23.62
C GLY A 214 -2.06 -12.95 -24.85
N ASP A 215 -3.31 -12.50 -24.70
CA ASP A 215 -4.12 -11.92 -25.79
C ASP A 215 -3.72 -10.48 -26.10
N GLN A 216 -3.17 -9.76 -25.12
CA GLN A 216 -2.51 -8.47 -25.28
C GLN A 216 -1.03 -8.55 -24.93
N LYS A 217 -0.26 -7.61 -25.46
CA LYS A 217 1.19 -7.48 -25.25
C LYS A 217 1.52 -6.10 -24.73
N LEU A 218 2.62 -5.99 -23.98
CA LEU A 218 3.17 -4.71 -23.49
C LEU A 218 3.66 -3.79 -24.63
N THR A 219 3.77 -4.32 -25.86
CA THR A 219 4.03 -3.54 -27.08
C THR A 219 2.78 -2.99 -27.75
N ASP A 220 1.58 -3.39 -27.31
CA ASP A 220 0.34 -2.91 -27.90
C ASP A 220 0.08 -1.46 -27.47
N GLU A 221 -0.67 -0.72 -28.29
CA GLU A 221 -0.89 0.71 -28.11
C GLU A 221 -1.48 1.06 -26.74
N GLY A 222 -2.39 0.25 -26.19
CA GLY A 222 -2.96 0.46 -24.87
C GLY A 222 -1.94 0.39 -23.72
N TRP A 223 -0.80 -0.29 -23.92
CA TRP A 223 0.26 -0.44 -22.92
C TRP A 223 1.42 0.54 -23.15
N VAL A 224 1.66 0.96 -24.40
CA VAL A 224 2.71 1.94 -24.75
C VAL A 224 2.23 3.38 -24.57
N ALA A 225 0.96 3.69 -24.87
CA ALA A 225 0.44 5.06 -24.80
C ALA A 225 0.56 5.72 -23.40
N PRO A 226 0.35 5.02 -22.26
CA PRO A 226 0.58 5.61 -20.94
C PRO A 226 2.05 6.03 -20.74
N PHE A 227 3.02 5.27 -21.25
CA PHE A 227 4.43 5.69 -21.21
C PHE A 227 4.67 6.98 -22.01
N ARG A 228 3.98 7.18 -23.14
CA ARG A 228 4.06 8.45 -23.87
C ARG A 228 3.57 9.64 -23.05
N GLN A 229 2.59 9.43 -22.16
CA GLN A 229 2.17 10.49 -21.24
C GLN A 229 3.20 10.75 -20.15
N LEU A 230 3.73 9.69 -19.55
CA LEU A 230 4.82 9.81 -18.57
C LEU A 230 6.03 10.55 -19.15
N ALA A 231 6.39 10.31 -20.42
CA ALA A 231 7.46 11.05 -21.10
C ALA A 231 7.19 12.56 -21.15
N LYS A 232 5.92 12.98 -21.32
CA LYS A 232 5.55 14.41 -21.28
C LYS A 232 5.64 14.98 -19.86
N TRP A 233 5.37 14.18 -18.83
CA TRP A 233 5.35 14.64 -17.43
C TRP A 233 6.68 15.23 -16.98
N GLY A 234 7.81 14.70 -17.45
CA GLY A 234 9.14 15.21 -17.10
C GLY A 234 9.30 16.72 -17.32
N GLY A 235 8.61 17.29 -18.32
CA GLY A 235 8.61 18.73 -18.59
C GLY A 235 7.80 19.60 -17.62
N TYR A 236 7.11 18.99 -16.65
CA TYR A 236 6.21 19.61 -15.68
C TYR A 236 6.55 19.24 -14.23
N LEU A 237 7.58 18.42 -14.02
CA LEU A 237 8.13 18.13 -12.70
C LEU A 237 9.08 19.26 -12.26
N GLY A 238 9.30 19.37 -10.96
CA GLY A 238 10.24 20.34 -10.40
C GLY A 238 11.69 20.05 -10.77
N ASP A 239 12.53 21.10 -10.77
CA ASP A 239 13.96 20.95 -11.00
C ASP A 239 14.59 19.93 -10.05
N GLY A 240 15.37 18.99 -10.58
CA GLY A 240 16.04 17.95 -9.79
C GLY A 240 15.14 16.81 -9.32
N PHE A 241 13.96 16.63 -9.93
CA PHE A 241 13.07 15.50 -9.66
C PHE A 241 13.76 14.12 -9.76
N GLU A 242 14.90 14.03 -10.45
CA GLU A 242 15.69 12.81 -10.59
C GLU A 242 16.33 12.34 -9.28
N ALA A 243 16.65 13.28 -8.38
CA ALA A 243 17.25 13.01 -7.07
C ALA A 243 16.23 13.10 -5.92
N GLN A 244 15.03 13.58 -6.21
CA GLN A 244 13.95 13.75 -5.24
C GLN A 244 13.38 12.39 -4.82
N THR A 245 13.33 12.14 -3.51
CA THR A 245 12.71 10.95 -2.92
C THR A 245 11.19 11.10 -2.79
N TYR A 246 10.50 10.02 -2.44
CA TYR A 246 9.06 10.07 -2.14
C TYR A 246 8.74 11.07 -1.01
N PRO A 247 9.41 11.05 0.17
CA PRO A 247 9.19 12.04 1.22
C PRO A 247 9.50 13.48 0.81
N ASP A 248 10.52 13.70 -0.02
CA ASP A 248 10.82 15.05 -0.53
C ASP A 248 9.64 15.58 -1.36
N SER A 249 9.03 14.73 -2.18
CA SER A 249 7.86 15.06 -3.01
C SER A 249 6.65 15.43 -2.16
N GLN A 250 6.37 14.64 -1.12
CA GLN A 250 5.29 14.91 -0.17
C GLN A 250 5.49 16.26 0.54
N ASN A 251 6.74 16.54 0.97
CA ASN A 251 7.09 17.81 1.59
C ASN A 251 6.92 19.00 0.63
N ILE A 252 7.32 18.87 -0.64
CA ILE A 252 7.15 19.93 -1.64
C ILE A 252 5.67 20.28 -1.81
N PHE A 253 4.82 19.26 -1.95
CA PHE A 253 3.38 19.47 -2.10
C PHE A 253 2.74 20.08 -0.85
N THR A 254 2.97 19.50 0.33
CA THR A 254 2.37 19.97 1.59
C THR A 254 2.87 21.34 2.04
N LEU A 255 4.05 21.78 1.59
CA LEU A 255 4.52 23.17 1.74
C LEU A 255 3.86 24.16 0.76
N GLY A 256 2.89 23.70 -0.05
CA GLY A 256 2.16 24.52 -1.01
C GLY A 256 2.98 24.92 -2.24
N ARG A 257 4.11 24.27 -2.50
CA ARG A 257 5.02 24.64 -3.61
C ARG A 257 4.65 24.01 -4.95
N ALA A 258 3.78 23.01 -4.95
CA ALA A 258 3.31 22.36 -6.16
C ALA A 258 1.79 22.41 -6.27
N ALA A 259 1.30 22.51 -7.49
CA ALA A 259 -0.12 22.58 -7.78
C ALA A 259 -0.81 21.21 -7.70
N ILE A 260 -0.14 20.16 -8.21
CA ILE A 260 -0.69 18.80 -8.30
C ILE A 260 0.32 17.79 -7.74
N TYR A 261 -0.20 16.76 -7.09
CA TYR A 261 0.53 15.57 -6.68
C TYR A 261 -0.14 14.34 -7.32
N PRO A 262 0.50 13.63 -8.26
CA PRO A 262 0.07 12.28 -8.63
C PRO A 262 0.02 11.45 -7.34
N ALA A 263 -1.12 10.85 -7.01
CA ALA A 263 -1.39 10.39 -5.65
C ALA A 263 -1.95 8.97 -5.59
N GLY A 264 -1.87 8.40 -4.39
CA GLY A 264 -2.85 7.43 -3.92
C GLY A 264 -3.62 7.97 -2.72
N SER A 265 -4.78 7.39 -2.44
CA SER A 265 -5.61 7.80 -1.31
C SER A 265 -4.88 7.68 0.04
N TRP A 266 -3.83 6.86 0.14
CA TRP A 266 -2.99 6.75 1.35
C TRP A 266 -2.31 8.07 1.77
N GLU A 267 -2.17 9.05 0.87
CA GLU A 267 -1.56 10.35 1.19
C GLU A 267 -2.43 11.20 2.13
N ILE A 268 -3.75 10.98 2.14
CA ILE A 268 -4.74 11.88 2.75
C ILE A 268 -4.39 12.16 4.21
N SER A 269 -4.11 11.12 5.00
CA SER A 269 -3.79 11.28 6.42
C SER A 269 -2.55 12.16 6.65
N GLY A 270 -1.47 11.91 5.89
CA GLY A 270 -0.23 12.68 6.01
C GLY A 270 -0.41 14.12 5.54
N PHE A 271 -1.11 14.32 4.42
CA PHE A 271 -1.31 15.64 3.85
C PHE A 271 -2.24 16.50 4.70
N ASN A 272 -3.32 15.93 5.24
CA ASN A 272 -4.22 16.65 6.16
C ASN A 272 -3.50 17.15 7.41
N ALA A 273 -2.46 16.45 7.86
CA ALA A 273 -1.68 16.85 9.02
C ALA A 273 -0.64 17.95 8.73
N LEU A 274 -0.23 18.10 7.46
CA LEU A 274 0.94 18.91 7.07
C LEU A 274 0.59 20.12 6.19
N ALA A 275 -0.42 20.01 5.33
CA ALA A 275 -0.83 21.08 4.42
C ALA A 275 -1.64 22.16 5.14
N ASP A 276 -1.39 23.42 4.82
CA ASP A 276 -2.10 24.60 5.33
C ASP A 276 -2.93 25.31 4.24
N PHE A 277 -3.38 24.54 3.24
CA PHE A 277 -4.20 24.99 2.11
C PHE A 277 -5.32 24.00 1.84
N GLU A 278 -6.37 24.44 1.15
CA GLU A 278 -7.46 23.53 0.81
C GLU A 278 -7.03 22.54 -0.28
N MET A 279 -7.24 21.25 -0.02
CA MET A 279 -6.96 20.19 -0.98
C MET A 279 -8.23 19.72 -1.69
N GLY A 280 -8.06 19.29 -2.93
CA GLY A 280 -9.05 18.52 -3.69
C GLY A 280 -8.42 17.28 -4.30
N ALA A 281 -9.25 16.41 -4.85
CA ALA A 281 -8.81 15.25 -5.61
C ALA A 281 -9.56 15.14 -6.93
N PHE A 282 -8.92 14.53 -7.94
CA PHE A 282 -9.58 14.15 -9.19
C PHE A 282 -9.07 12.79 -9.67
N ASN A 283 -9.96 12.01 -10.27
CA ASN A 283 -9.62 10.74 -10.90
C ASN A 283 -8.76 10.97 -12.15
N PRO A 284 -8.00 9.97 -12.62
CA PRO A 284 -7.23 10.07 -13.84
C PRO A 284 -8.07 10.58 -15.02
N PRO A 285 -7.67 11.72 -15.64
CA PRO A 285 -8.37 12.26 -16.79
C PRO A 285 -8.47 11.23 -17.91
N VAL A 286 -9.64 11.14 -18.53
CA VAL A 286 -9.86 10.24 -19.67
C VAL A 286 -9.17 10.80 -20.92
N GLN A 287 -8.91 9.96 -21.92
CA GLN A 287 -8.27 10.44 -23.16
C GLN A 287 -9.14 11.49 -23.85
N ASN A 288 -10.42 11.18 -24.07
CA ASN A 288 -11.37 12.07 -24.71
C ASN A 288 -12.64 12.23 -23.87
N ALA A 289 -13.31 13.38 -24.02
CA ALA A 289 -14.60 13.61 -23.41
C ALA A 289 -15.63 12.55 -23.85
N GLY A 290 -16.24 11.87 -22.88
CA GLY A 290 -17.23 10.81 -23.13
C GLY A 290 -16.65 9.39 -23.13
N ASP A 291 -15.33 9.23 -23.05
CA ASP A 291 -14.72 7.92 -22.84
C ASP A 291 -15.12 7.34 -21.48
N THR A 292 -15.16 6.00 -21.39
CA THR A 292 -15.36 5.30 -20.11
C THR A 292 -14.21 5.63 -19.17
N CYS A 293 -14.53 6.04 -17.95
CA CYS A 293 -13.55 6.25 -16.89
C CYS A 293 -13.12 4.91 -16.29
N TYR A 294 -11.82 4.73 -16.11
CA TYR A 294 -11.23 3.63 -15.36
C TYR A 294 -10.34 4.18 -14.23
N ILE A 295 -10.37 3.54 -13.07
CA ILE A 295 -9.50 3.86 -11.93
C ILE A 295 -8.71 2.63 -11.49
N SER A 296 -7.56 2.89 -10.88
CA SER A 296 -6.87 1.85 -10.13
C SER A 296 -7.33 1.86 -8.67
N ASP A 297 -8.08 0.82 -8.28
CA ASP A 297 -8.55 0.54 -6.92
C ASP A 297 -7.89 -0.75 -6.46
N HIS A 298 -6.76 -0.61 -5.79
CA HIS A 298 -5.84 -1.68 -5.52
C HIS A 298 -5.97 -2.16 -4.07
N THR A 299 -6.27 -3.45 -3.90
CA THR A 299 -6.00 -4.17 -2.65
C THR A 299 -4.53 -3.97 -2.27
N ASP A 300 -4.21 -3.42 -1.09
CA ASP A 300 -2.85 -2.97 -0.78
C ASP A 300 -2.27 -3.58 0.49
N ILE A 301 -3.05 -3.62 1.57
CA ILE A 301 -2.56 -4.05 2.88
C ILE A 301 -3.36 -5.26 3.37
N GLY A 302 -2.63 -6.32 3.69
CA GLY A 302 -3.07 -7.41 4.53
C GLY A 302 -2.07 -7.61 5.66
N ILE A 303 -2.42 -8.42 6.65
CA ILE A 303 -1.54 -8.69 7.79
C ILE A 303 -1.54 -10.17 8.13
N GLY A 304 -0.35 -10.76 8.21
CA GLY A 304 -0.15 -12.19 8.41
C GLY A 304 0.70 -12.49 9.64
N MET A 305 0.63 -13.72 10.13
CA MET A 305 1.50 -14.18 11.21
C MET A 305 2.78 -14.77 10.62
N ASN A 306 3.93 -14.33 11.12
CA ASN A 306 5.20 -15.01 10.88
C ASN A 306 5.10 -16.45 11.41
N ALA A 307 5.26 -17.46 10.55
CA ALA A 307 5.12 -18.86 10.94
C ALA A 307 6.12 -19.30 12.03
N ALA A 308 7.21 -18.55 12.22
CA ALA A 308 8.25 -18.81 13.22
C ALA A 308 8.11 -17.96 14.50
N THR A 309 7.03 -17.21 14.69
CA THR A 309 6.82 -16.39 15.92
C THR A 309 6.89 -17.23 17.19
N GLU A 310 7.52 -16.67 18.24
CA GLU A 310 7.50 -17.25 19.59
C GLU A 310 6.19 -16.96 20.34
N ASN A 311 5.32 -16.10 19.79
CA ASN A 311 4.07 -15.62 20.40
C ASN A 311 2.81 -15.92 19.56
N PRO A 312 2.59 -17.16 19.08
CA PRO A 312 1.53 -17.44 18.11
C PRO A 312 0.11 -17.17 18.65
N GLU A 313 -0.16 -17.42 19.93
CA GLU A 313 -1.48 -17.16 20.53
C GLU A 313 -1.80 -15.66 20.59
N ALA A 314 -0.82 -14.84 20.97
CA ALA A 314 -0.97 -13.39 20.99
C ALA A 314 -1.09 -12.82 19.57
N ALA A 315 -0.29 -13.32 18.63
CA ALA A 315 -0.37 -12.95 17.23
C ALA A 315 -1.75 -13.27 16.62
N MET A 316 -2.29 -14.47 16.85
CA MET A 316 -3.64 -14.82 16.41
C MET A 316 -4.72 -13.94 17.05
N THR A 317 -4.58 -13.61 18.34
CA THR A 317 -5.50 -12.67 19.02
C THR A 317 -5.50 -11.30 18.34
N PHE A 318 -4.32 -10.78 18.01
CA PHE A 318 -4.19 -9.53 17.28
C PHE A 318 -4.81 -9.60 15.87
N LEU A 319 -4.58 -10.69 15.12
CA LEU A 319 -5.15 -10.88 13.79
C LEU A 319 -6.67 -11.02 13.80
N THR A 320 -7.25 -11.71 14.80
CA THR A 320 -8.71 -11.77 14.99
C THR A 320 -9.28 -10.38 15.29
N TRP A 321 -8.58 -9.56 16.07
CA TRP A 321 -8.99 -8.16 16.27
C TRP A 321 -8.93 -7.36 14.98
N VAL A 322 -7.88 -7.50 14.17
CA VAL A 322 -7.80 -6.86 12.84
C VAL A 322 -8.95 -7.29 11.92
N ALA A 323 -9.38 -8.55 11.98
CA ALA A 323 -10.50 -9.06 11.20
C ALA A 323 -11.88 -8.52 11.65
N SER A 324 -11.94 -7.71 12.72
CA SER A 324 -13.19 -7.22 13.31
C SER A 324 -13.74 -5.96 12.62
N SER A 325 -15.05 -5.74 12.78
CA SER A 325 -15.70 -4.48 12.36
C SER A 325 -15.24 -3.28 13.18
N GLU A 326 -14.81 -3.49 14.43
CA GLU A 326 -14.27 -2.41 15.27
C GLU A 326 -12.96 -1.89 14.68
N PHE A 327 -12.02 -2.80 14.37
CA PHE A 327 -10.78 -2.44 13.70
C PHE A 327 -11.04 -1.69 12.39
N SER A 328 -11.98 -2.19 11.58
CA SER A 328 -12.35 -1.57 10.31
C SER A 328 -12.77 -0.09 10.47
N ASN A 329 -13.56 0.22 11.51
CA ASN A 329 -13.99 1.58 11.80
C ASN A 329 -12.85 2.47 12.33
N ILE A 330 -12.02 1.94 13.23
CA ILE A 330 -10.85 2.67 13.77
C ILE A 330 -9.87 2.99 12.65
N PHE A 331 -9.54 1.99 11.84
CA PHE A 331 -8.54 2.09 10.77
C PHE A 331 -8.96 3.11 9.72
N ALA A 332 -10.20 3.02 9.22
CA ALA A 332 -10.68 3.90 8.16
C ALA A 332 -10.69 5.40 8.51
N ASN A 333 -10.99 5.73 9.77
CA ASN A 333 -11.06 7.14 10.20
C ASN A 333 -9.77 7.63 10.87
N SER A 334 -8.89 6.73 11.32
CA SER A 334 -7.54 7.11 11.78
C SER A 334 -6.57 7.28 10.63
N LEU A 335 -6.74 6.50 9.56
CA LEU A 335 -5.97 6.57 8.32
C LEU A 335 -6.95 6.77 7.14
N PRO A 336 -7.57 7.95 7.03
CA PRO A 336 -8.45 8.25 5.90
C PRO A 336 -7.72 8.02 4.59
N GLY A 337 -8.39 7.34 3.65
CA GLY A 337 -7.82 6.94 2.37
C GLY A 337 -7.35 5.49 2.30
N PHE A 338 -7.26 4.78 3.42
CA PHE A 338 -7.24 3.32 3.41
C PHE A 338 -8.66 2.79 3.58
N PHE A 339 -9.22 2.23 2.50
CA PHE A 339 -10.60 1.76 2.47
C PHE A 339 -10.69 0.31 2.95
N PRO A 340 -11.36 0.03 4.08
CA PRO A 340 -11.42 -1.33 4.62
C PRO A 340 -12.00 -2.32 3.63
N LEU A 341 -11.43 -3.53 3.61
CA LEU A 341 -11.89 -4.63 2.75
C LEU A 341 -12.95 -5.52 3.43
N SER A 342 -13.24 -5.26 4.70
CA SER A 342 -14.30 -5.97 5.43
C SER A 342 -15.68 -5.55 4.93
N LYS A 343 -16.68 -6.40 5.19
CA LYS A 343 -18.10 -6.12 4.91
C LYS A 343 -18.72 -5.13 5.90
N ALA A 344 -17.95 -4.60 6.85
CA ALA A 344 -18.49 -3.69 7.86
C ALA A 344 -18.94 -2.38 7.20
N ASP A 345 -20.11 -1.88 7.57
CA ASP A 345 -20.54 -0.55 7.18
C ASP A 345 -19.67 0.47 7.92
N VAL A 346 -18.82 1.18 7.18
CA VAL A 346 -17.94 2.22 7.71
C VAL A 346 -18.37 3.55 7.10
N THR A 347 -18.69 4.52 7.96
CA THR A 347 -18.90 5.90 7.52
C THR A 347 -17.55 6.63 7.54
N LEU A 348 -17.13 7.13 6.38
CA LEU A 348 -15.93 7.94 6.25
C LEU A 348 -16.25 9.39 6.57
N GLU A 349 -15.46 10.01 7.43
CA GLU A 349 -15.65 11.42 7.83
C GLU A 349 -14.88 12.39 6.93
N ASP A 350 -13.72 11.96 6.41
CA ASP A 350 -12.83 12.81 5.63
C ASP A 350 -13.37 13.11 4.22
N PRO A 351 -13.44 14.38 3.79
CA PRO A 351 -14.01 14.76 2.50
C PRO A 351 -13.17 14.32 1.30
N LEU A 352 -11.84 14.25 1.41
CA LEU A 352 -11.01 13.71 0.32
C LEU A 352 -11.23 12.20 0.20
N ALA A 353 -11.28 11.48 1.32
CA ALA A 353 -11.55 10.04 1.32
C ALA A 353 -12.92 9.73 0.71
N GLN A 354 -13.93 10.56 1.00
CA GLN A 354 -15.25 10.51 0.37
C GLN A 354 -15.18 10.76 -1.15
N GLU A 355 -14.37 11.72 -1.61
CA GLU A 355 -14.19 11.97 -3.05
C GLU A 355 -13.55 10.77 -3.74
N PHE A 356 -12.42 10.25 -3.24
CA PHE A 356 -11.74 9.07 -3.79
C PHE A 356 -12.67 7.85 -3.86
N ILE A 357 -13.36 7.50 -2.76
CA ILE A 357 -14.24 6.33 -2.75
C ILE A 357 -15.45 6.51 -3.69
N SER A 358 -15.88 7.76 -3.93
CA SER A 358 -16.99 8.03 -4.86
C SER A 358 -16.71 7.58 -6.28
N TRP A 359 -15.44 7.48 -6.67
CA TRP A 359 -15.04 7.07 -8.02
C TRP A 359 -15.41 5.62 -8.32
N ARG A 360 -15.52 4.75 -7.30
CA ARG A 360 -16.03 3.37 -7.45
C ARG A 360 -17.45 3.32 -8.05
N GLY A 361 -18.23 4.38 -7.90
CA GLY A 361 -19.58 4.51 -8.46
C GLY A 361 -19.64 5.24 -9.80
N LYS A 362 -18.52 5.80 -10.27
CA LYS A 362 -18.43 6.65 -11.47
C LYS A 362 -17.53 6.06 -12.55
N CYS A 363 -16.59 5.20 -12.16
CA CYS A 363 -15.55 4.64 -13.00
C CYS A 363 -15.47 3.12 -12.78
N GLU A 364 -15.00 2.40 -13.80
CA GLU A 364 -14.70 0.98 -13.70
C GLU A 364 -13.37 0.78 -12.95
N SER A 365 -13.33 -0.17 -12.02
CA SER A 365 -12.13 -0.45 -11.22
C SER A 365 -11.24 -1.52 -11.85
N SER A 366 -9.93 -1.35 -11.70
CA SER A 366 -8.90 -2.36 -11.97
C SER A 366 -7.83 -2.31 -10.88
N ILE A 367 -7.03 -3.36 -10.76
CA ILE A 367 -5.81 -3.34 -9.95
C ILE A 367 -4.58 -3.04 -10.82
N ARG A 368 -3.43 -2.80 -10.18
CA ARG A 368 -2.12 -2.69 -10.85
C ARG A 368 -1.85 -3.91 -11.73
N SER A 369 -1.41 -3.66 -12.96
CA SER A 369 -1.46 -4.68 -14.03
C SER A 369 -0.48 -5.83 -13.83
N THR A 370 0.66 -5.53 -13.22
CA THR A 370 1.85 -6.39 -13.05
C THR A 370 1.87 -7.18 -11.73
N TYR A 371 1.07 -6.77 -10.74
CA TYR A 371 1.17 -7.24 -9.36
C TYR A 371 0.70 -8.70 -9.15
N GLN A 372 -0.23 -9.16 -9.98
CA GLN A 372 -0.80 -10.51 -9.90
C GLN A 372 -0.30 -11.35 -11.08
N ILE A 373 0.33 -12.49 -10.81
CA ILE A 373 0.91 -13.46 -11.76
C ILE A 373 2.15 -12.94 -12.50
N LEU A 374 2.10 -11.70 -12.99
CA LEU A 374 3.12 -11.15 -13.88
C LEU A 374 4.39 -10.68 -13.16
N SER A 375 4.44 -10.70 -11.83
CA SER A 375 5.64 -10.32 -11.06
C SER A 375 6.46 -11.52 -10.55
N ARG A 376 6.09 -12.76 -10.91
CA ARG A 376 6.75 -13.97 -10.40
C ARG A 376 8.14 -14.26 -11.00
N GLY A 377 8.42 -13.74 -12.18
CA GLY A 377 9.63 -14.09 -12.93
C GLY A 377 10.88 -13.34 -12.54
N THR A 378 11.98 -13.68 -13.21
CA THR A 378 13.26 -12.95 -13.14
C THR A 378 13.71 -12.60 -14.56
N PRO A 379 13.87 -11.31 -14.91
CA PRO A 379 13.60 -10.15 -14.05
C PRO A 379 12.11 -10.03 -13.69
N ASN A 380 11.83 -9.49 -12.51
CA ASN A 380 10.46 -9.26 -11.99
C ASN A 380 9.83 -8.10 -12.77
N LEU A 381 8.67 -8.33 -13.41
CA LEU A 381 8.07 -7.34 -14.32
C LEU A 381 7.64 -6.05 -13.60
N GLU A 382 7.22 -6.12 -12.34
CA GLU A 382 6.82 -4.94 -11.59
C GLU A 382 8.02 -4.01 -11.38
N ASN A 383 9.14 -4.55 -10.89
CA ASN A 383 10.37 -3.77 -10.74
C ASN A 383 10.90 -3.25 -12.09
N GLU A 384 10.78 -4.04 -13.17
CA GLU A 384 11.16 -3.56 -14.50
C GLU A 384 10.24 -2.43 -14.99
N THR A 385 8.97 -2.44 -14.60
CA THR A 385 8.00 -1.36 -14.90
C THR A 385 8.33 -0.09 -14.11
N TRP A 386 8.85 -0.20 -12.89
CA TRP A 386 9.40 0.93 -12.13
C TRP A 386 10.57 1.57 -12.90
N ASN A 387 11.54 0.75 -13.30
CA ASN A 387 12.69 1.21 -14.08
C ASN A 387 12.28 1.86 -15.40
N ALA A 388 11.35 1.24 -16.14
CA ALA A 388 10.81 1.77 -17.39
C ALA A 388 10.12 3.12 -17.20
N SER A 389 9.26 3.24 -16.18
CA SER A 389 8.52 4.47 -15.91
C SER A 389 9.46 5.64 -15.62
N VAL A 390 10.50 5.41 -14.81
CA VAL A 390 11.53 6.41 -14.52
C VAL A 390 12.34 6.78 -15.77
N ALA A 391 12.83 5.79 -16.52
CA ALA A 391 13.65 6.03 -17.71
C ALA A 391 12.88 6.82 -18.78
N VAL A 392 11.60 6.53 -18.95
CA VAL A 392 10.70 7.24 -19.85
C VAL A 392 10.45 8.69 -19.40
N ILE A 393 10.20 8.93 -18.11
CA ILE A 393 10.03 10.30 -17.57
C ILE A 393 11.31 11.13 -17.77
N LYS A 394 12.48 10.52 -17.56
CA LYS A 394 13.79 11.17 -17.75
C LYS A 394 14.17 11.38 -19.21
N GLY A 395 13.48 10.71 -20.14
CA GLY A 395 13.84 10.69 -21.56
C GLY A 395 15.06 9.83 -21.89
N ASP A 396 15.50 8.97 -20.95
CA ASP A 396 16.61 8.03 -21.13
C ASP A 396 16.20 6.83 -22.01
N GLU A 397 14.91 6.52 -22.06
CA GLU A 397 14.32 5.44 -22.87
C GLU A 397 13.05 5.94 -23.56
N SER A 398 12.86 5.54 -24.84
CA SER A 398 11.60 5.87 -25.53
C SER A 398 10.45 5.00 -25.00
N PRO A 399 9.20 5.50 -25.00
CA PRO A 399 8.02 4.70 -24.65
C PRO A 399 7.92 3.37 -25.40
N GLU A 400 8.21 3.36 -26.70
CA GLU A 400 8.22 2.17 -27.54
C GLU A 400 9.32 1.17 -27.14
N ASP A 401 10.53 1.65 -26.86
CA ASP A 401 11.64 0.80 -26.42
C ASP A 401 11.36 0.20 -25.04
N ALA A 402 10.76 0.97 -24.13
CA ALA A 402 10.31 0.49 -22.83
C ALA A 402 9.29 -0.65 -23.00
N GLY A 403 8.26 -0.47 -23.84
CA GLY A 403 7.28 -1.52 -24.14
C GLY A 403 7.93 -2.78 -24.72
N GLN A 404 8.87 -2.63 -25.66
CA GLN A 404 9.61 -3.77 -26.25
C GLN A 404 10.48 -4.49 -25.22
N ARG A 405 11.21 -3.76 -24.39
CA ARG A 405 12.08 -4.33 -23.34
C ARG A 405 11.26 -5.09 -22.31
N LEU A 406 10.15 -4.52 -21.84
CA LEU A 406 9.25 -5.16 -20.88
C LEU A 406 8.62 -6.42 -21.48
N GLN A 407 8.10 -6.35 -22.72
CA GLN A 407 7.54 -7.52 -23.40
C GLN A 407 8.58 -8.62 -23.59
N GLY A 408 9.80 -8.26 -24.03
CA GLY A 408 10.90 -9.20 -24.20
C GLY A 408 11.37 -9.80 -22.88
N GLY A 409 11.29 -9.05 -21.77
CA GLY A 409 11.54 -9.55 -20.42
C GLY A 409 10.50 -10.56 -19.97
N LEU A 410 9.21 -10.24 -20.16
CA LEU A 410 8.08 -11.08 -19.79
C LEU A 410 8.07 -12.40 -20.56
N ALA A 411 8.26 -12.35 -21.88
CA ALA A 411 8.29 -13.53 -22.75
C ALA A 411 9.39 -14.54 -22.37
N LYS A 412 10.47 -14.12 -21.69
CA LYS A 412 11.55 -15.06 -21.29
C LYS A 412 11.09 -16.13 -20.31
N TRP A 413 10.04 -15.87 -19.52
CA TRP A 413 9.65 -16.76 -18.43
C TRP A 413 8.14 -17.01 -18.36
N TYR A 414 7.30 -16.12 -18.90
CA TYR A 414 5.85 -16.27 -18.83
C TYR A 414 5.30 -16.91 -20.10
N ALA A 415 4.90 -18.17 -20.00
CA ALA A 415 4.49 -18.99 -21.15
C ALA A 415 3.35 -18.39 -22.01
N PRO A 416 2.31 -17.72 -21.44
CA PRO A 416 1.29 -17.08 -22.27
C PRO A 416 1.82 -15.97 -23.20
N GLN A 417 3.02 -15.46 -22.95
CA GLN A 417 3.62 -14.34 -23.69
C GLN A 417 4.76 -14.77 -24.63
N GLN A 418 4.96 -16.09 -24.81
CA GLN A 418 6.05 -16.69 -25.62
C GLN A 418 5.72 -16.85 -27.10
#